data_AF-A0A1G7S243-F1
#
_entry.id   AF-A0A1G7S243-F1
#
_cell.length_a   1.000
_cell.length_b   1.000
_cell.length_c   1.000
_cell.angle_alpha   90.00
_cell.angle_beta   90.00
_cell.angle_gamma   90.00
#
_symmetry.space_group_name_H-M   'P 1'
#
loop_
_entity.id
_entity.type
_entity.pdbx_description
1 polymer ?
#
loop_
_entity_poly.entity_id
_entity_poly.type
_entity_poly.pdbx_seq_one_letter_code
_entity_poly.pdbx_strand_id
1 'polypeptide(L)'
;MGHPAARGPWPHATAPGSPRAAPRLGTAHRGIHSAGPPPACHPGRVNGPEIRIEFAPELHLFVPAARRGGASTASTDGVSTLGHVVESLGVPLTEVGTLLVNGREVTAAHVPAAGESVTVRPVAHPQRVPGAPLRFLLDVHLGTLARRLRLLGVDTAYESLDIGDPALAARSAAERRVLLSRDRGLLRRRELWAGAFVYSTRPEEQLEEVLDRFAPEPHPWTRCTACNGLLRAAAKEEVAARLESGTRRTYDAFAQCRECGRAYWKGAHHDRLEAIVERALTRTRPADRTG
;
A
#
# COMPACT_ATOMS: atom_id res chain seq x y z
N MET A 1 6.16 7.59 -37.94
CA MET A 1 4.96 6.71 -37.92
C MET A 1 4.50 6.64 -36.47
N GLY A 2 3.49 7.44 -36.12
CA GLY A 2 3.03 7.62 -34.74
C GLY A 2 2.18 6.45 -34.27
N HIS A 3 2.49 5.91 -33.10
CA HIS A 3 1.60 5.02 -32.35
C HIS A 3 0.37 5.80 -31.88
N PRO A 4 -0.86 5.26 -32.01
CA PRO A 4 -2.03 5.90 -31.43
C PRO A 4 -2.00 5.71 -29.91
N ALA A 5 -1.87 6.80 -29.15
CA ALA A 5 -2.08 6.81 -27.72
C ALA A 5 -3.49 6.29 -27.40
N ALA A 6 -3.56 5.20 -26.63
CA ALA A 6 -4.79 4.53 -26.25
C ALA A 6 -5.72 5.47 -25.47
N ARG A 7 -6.80 5.91 -26.11
CA ARG A 7 -7.85 6.73 -25.50
C ARG A 7 -8.85 5.81 -24.79
N GLY A 8 -8.56 5.45 -23.54
CA GLY A 8 -9.47 4.74 -22.65
C GLY A 8 -10.61 5.64 -22.14
N PRO A 9 -11.76 5.07 -21.72
CA PRO A 9 -12.98 5.84 -21.41
C PRO A 9 -13.02 6.39 -19.96
N TRP A 10 -13.41 7.66 -19.81
CA TRP A 10 -13.09 8.58 -18.70
C TRP A 10 -14.11 8.59 -17.53
N PRO A 11 -13.69 8.63 -16.25
CA PRO A 11 -14.54 8.59 -15.07
C PRO A 11 -15.04 9.91 -14.44
N HIS A 12 -16.38 9.97 -14.29
CA HIS A 12 -17.11 10.66 -13.21
C HIS A 12 -17.90 9.74 -12.27
N ALA A 13 -17.93 10.11 -11.00
CA ALA A 13 -18.54 9.34 -9.93
C ALA A 13 -19.95 9.88 -9.61
N THR A 14 -21.01 9.08 -9.79
CA THR A 14 -22.34 9.34 -9.18
C THR A 14 -22.26 9.29 -7.66
N ALA A 15 -22.86 10.25 -6.94
CA ALA A 15 -22.94 10.20 -5.48
C ALA A 15 -23.59 8.89 -5.00
N PRO A 16 -23.17 8.29 -3.86
CA PRO A 16 -23.82 7.10 -3.33
C PRO A 16 -25.26 7.43 -2.94
N GLY A 17 -26.22 6.64 -3.46
CA GLY A 17 -27.58 6.65 -2.94
C GLY A 17 -27.58 6.15 -1.50
N SER A 18 -28.24 6.90 -0.61
CA SER A 18 -28.36 6.58 0.81
C SER A 18 -28.90 5.16 1.04
N PRO A 19 -28.28 4.35 1.92
CA PRO A 19 -28.87 3.11 2.37
C PRO A 19 -30.10 3.41 3.25
N ARG A 20 -31.19 2.69 2.98
CA ARG A 20 -32.42 2.70 3.78
C ARG A 20 -32.13 2.30 5.23
N ALA A 21 -32.72 3.03 6.16
CA ALA A 21 -32.63 2.80 7.60
C ALA A 21 -33.21 1.44 8.01
N ALA A 22 -32.49 0.74 8.89
CA ALA A 22 -32.95 -0.42 9.63
C ALA A 22 -33.08 -0.08 11.13
N PRO A 23 -33.94 -0.77 11.89
CA PRO A 23 -34.52 -0.26 13.13
C PRO A 23 -33.59 -0.36 14.35
N ARG A 24 -33.83 0.57 15.29
CA ARG A 24 -33.17 0.70 16.59
C ARG A 24 -33.56 -0.45 17.50
N LEU A 25 -32.58 -1.15 18.07
CA LEU A 25 -32.75 -2.06 19.21
C LEU A 25 -31.89 -1.57 20.37
N GLY A 26 -32.49 -1.61 21.55
CA GLY A 26 -32.09 -0.87 22.75
C GLY A 26 -30.84 -1.40 23.46
N THR A 27 -30.19 -0.46 24.13
CA THR A 27 -29.09 -0.62 25.07
C THR A 27 -29.53 -1.28 26.38
N ALA A 28 -28.77 -2.30 26.82
CA ALA A 28 -28.71 -2.72 28.22
C ALA A 28 -27.25 -2.70 28.67
N HIS A 29 -26.92 -1.77 29.57
CA HIS A 29 -25.62 -1.67 30.22
C HIS A 29 -25.47 -2.77 31.29
N ARG A 30 -24.36 -3.51 31.26
CA ARG A 30 -23.79 -4.19 32.44
C ARG A 30 -22.33 -3.80 32.56
N GLY A 31 -21.99 -3.25 33.72
CA GLY A 31 -20.65 -2.82 34.07
C GLY A 31 -19.68 -3.98 34.20
N ILE A 32 -18.43 -3.74 33.81
CA ILE A 32 -17.31 -4.64 34.03
C ILE A 32 -16.30 -3.89 34.90
N HIS A 33 -15.98 -4.50 36.03
CA HIS A 33 -15.02 -4.04 37.02
C HIS A 33 -13.62 -3.93 36.42
N SER A 34 -12.97 -2.81 36.68
CA SER A 34 -11.56 -2.53 36.38
C SER A 34 -10.63 -3.42 37.20
N ALA A 35 -9.98 -4.40 36.54
CA ALA A 35 -8.82 -5.08 37.09
C ALA A 35 -7.56 -4.24 36.81
N GLY A 36 -6.74 -4.02 37.85
CA GLY A 36 -5.52 -3.22 37.79
C GLY A 36 -4.44 -3.81 36.86
N PRO A 37 -3.43 -3.00 36.49
CA PRO A 37 -2.37 -3.43 35.58
C PRO A 37 -1.51 -4.54 36.20
N PRO A 38 -1.13 -5.58 35.44
CA PRO A 38 -0.15 -6.56 35.91
C PRO A 38 1.22 -5.90 36.13
N PRO A 39 2.04 -6.43 37.06
CA PRO A 39 3.34 -5.87 37.37
C PRO A 39 4.28 -5.88 36.17
N ALA A 40 5.02 -4.78 36.01
CA ALA A 40 6.03 -4.61 34.97
C ALA A 40 7.10 -5.71 35.07
N CYS A 41 7.22 -6.52 34.01
CA CYS A 41 8.34 -7.44 33.87
C CYS A 41 9.63 -6.62 33.70
N HIS A 42 10.54 -6.74 34.66
CA HIS A 42 11.91 -6.29 34.50
C HIS A 42 12.59 -7.08 33.38
N PRO A 43 13.33 -6.44 32.45
CA PRO A 43 14.08 -7.16 31.43
C PRO A 43 15.21 -7.94 32.11
N GLY A 44 15.01 -9.24 32.25
CA GLY A 44 16.08 -10.17 32.62
C GLY A 44 17.22 -10.04 31.62
N ARG A 45 18.45 -9.95 32.14
CA ARG A 45 19.69 -9.86 31.37
C ARG A 45 19.81 -11.11 30.48
N VAL A 46 19.48 -10.96 29.20
CA VAL A 46 19.73 -11.98 28.17
C VAL A 46 21.23 -12.13 28.00
N ASN A 47 21.80 -13.23 28.52
CA ASN A 47 23.19 -13.63 28.31
C ASN A 47 23.34 -14.24 26.91
N GLY A 48 23.19 -13.43 25.87
CA GLY A 48 23.45 -13.88 24.50
C GLY A 48 24.37 -12.92 23.74
N PRO A 49 24.74 -13.27 22.50
CA PRO A 49 25.76 -12.56 21.73
C PRO A 49 25.37 -11.10 21.54
N GLU A 50 26.35 -10.22 21.77
CA GLU A 50 26.20 -8.79 21.53
C GLU A 50 26.66 -8.46 20.10
N ILE A 51 25.82 -7.75 19.35
CA ILE A 51 26.12 -7.26 18.01
C ILE A 51 26.04 -5.74 17.95
N ARG A 52 26.74 -5.14 16.97
CA ARG A 52 26.53 -3.73 16.61
C ARG A 52 25.60 -3.66 15.42
N ILE A 53 24.48 -2.96 15.53
CA ILE A 53 23.51 -2.81 14.44
C ILE A 53 23.29 -1.34 14.09
N GLU A 54 23.32 -1.05 12.80
CA GLU A 54 23.08 0.27 12.23
C GLU A 54 21.95 0.19 11.20
N PHE A 55 21.01 1.15 11.29
CA PHE A 55 19.90 1.28 10.35
C PHE A 55 20.14 2.50 9.46
N ALA A 56 19.92 2.31 8.15
CA ALA A 56 19.92 3.41 7.20
C ALA A 56 18.85 4.48 7.57
N PRO A 57 19.09 5.77 7.26
CA PRO A 57 18.20 6.88 7.62
C PRO A 57 16.73 6.68 7.24
N GLU A 58 16.46 6.03 6.12
CA GLU A 58 15.12 5.76 5.60
C GLU A 58 14.31 4.84 6.54
N LEU A 59 15.00 4.00 7.32
CA LEU A 59 14.38 3.08 8.28
C LEU A 59 14.22 3.68 9.69
N HIS A 60 14.70 4.91 9.91
CA HIS A 60 14.69 5.56 11.23
C HIS A 60 13.29 5.79 11.78
N LEU A 61 12.28 5.86 10.91
CA LEU A 61 10.86 5.91 11.29
C LEU A 61 10.45 4.70 12.14
N PHE A 62 11.03 3.53 11.89
CA PHE A 62 10.65 2.31 12.55
C PHE A 62 11.38 2.10 13.87
N VAL A 63 12.62 2.56 13.98
CA VAL A 63 13.44 2.30 15.17
C VAL A 63 13.28 3.36 16.26
N PRO A 64 13.51 2.99 17.54
CA PRO A 64 13.57 3.94 18.64
C PRO A 64 14.62 5.04 18.40
N ALA A 65 14.38 6.25 18.94
CA ALA A 65 15.24 7.41 18.75
C ALA A 65 16.72 7.14 19.11
N ALA A 66 16.96 6.34 20.14
CA ALA A 66 18.30 5.95 20.59
C ALA A 66 19.13 5.19 19.53
N ARG A 67 18.49 4.64 18.48
CA ARG A 67 19.14 3.85 17.42
C ARG A 67 19.26 4.60 16.08
N ARG A 68 18.92 5.90 16.05
CA ARG A 68 18.98 6.73 14.84
C ARG A 68 20.35 7.40 14.63
N GLY A 69 21.17 7.47 15.67
CA GLY A 69 22.46 8.17 15.67
C GLY A 69 23.66 7.34 15.17
N GLY A 70 23.43 6.24 14.44
CA GLY A 70 24.48 5.34 13.96
C GLY A 70 24.42 3.95 14.60
N ALA A 71 25.56 3.25 14.62
CA ALA A 71 25.66 1.90 15.17
C ALA A 71 25.31 1.85 16.66
N SER A 72 24.45 0.90 17.04
CA SER A 72 23.97 0.70 18.40
C SER A 72 24.12 -0.77 18.81
N THR A 73 24.35 -1.02 20.10
CA THR A 73 24.41 -2.38 20.64
C THR A 73 23.03 -3.04 20.62
N ALA A 74 22.97 -4.31 20.25
CA ALA A 74 21.82 -5.19 20.45
C ALA A 74 22.26 -6.54 21.01
N SER A 75 21.61 -6.99 22.08
CA SER A 75 21.76 -8.35 22.60
C SER A 75 20.84 -9.29 21.84
N THR A 76 21.38 -10.42 21.41
CA THR A 76 20.64 -11.51 20.77
C THR A 76 20.53 -12.69 21.74
N ASP A 77 19.75 -13.71 21.40
CA ASP A 77 19.62 -14.96 22.16
C ASP A 77 20.56 -16.07 21.65
N GLY A 78 21.33 -15.81 20.60
CA GLY A 78 22.26 -16.75 19.95
C GLY A 78 21.62 -17.76 19.00
N VAL A 79 20.30 -17.73 18.82
CA VAL A 79 19.56 -18.67 17.94
C VAL A 79 18.61 -17.95 16.98
N SER A 80 18.18 -16.74 17.32
CA SER A 80 17.33 -15.91 16.49
C SER A 80 18.05 -15.46 15.24
N THR A 81 17.33 -15.54 14.12
CA THR A 81 17.84 -15.04 12.85
C THR A 81 17.89 -13.52 12.85
N LEU A 82 18.72 -12.97 11.97
CA LEU A 82 18.88 -11.54 11.80
C LEU A 82 17.56 -10.87 11.42
N GLY A 83 16.72 -11.54 10.61
CA GLY A 83 15.37 -11.07 10.31
C GLY A 83 14.52 -10.90 11.58
N HIS A 84 14.55 -11.90 12.47
CA HIS A 84 13.82 -11.81 13.74
C HIS A 84 14.34 -10.67 14.63
N VAL A 85 15.67 -10.52 14.73
CA VAL A 85 16.30 -9.42 15.47
C VAL A 85 15.83 -8.06 14.91
N VAL A 86 15.87 -7.87 13.60
CA VAL A 86 15.44 -6.63 12.92
C VAL A 86 13.96 -6.32 13.18
N GLU A 87 13.07 -7.32 13.10
CA GLU A 87 11.64 -7.15 13.40
C GLU A 87 11.37 -6.83 14.87
N SER A 88 12.12 -7.45 15.79
CA SER A 88 12.03 -7.17 17.22
C SER A 88 12.46 -5.74 17.57
N LEU A 89 13.39 -5.18 16.78
CA LEU A 89 13.80 -3.78 16.85
C LEU A 89 12.81 -2.82 16.17
N GLY A 90 11.79 -3.39 15.51
CA GLY A 90 10.60 -2.71 15.03
C GLY A 90 10.50 -2.57 13.52
N VAL A 91 11.54 -2.87 12.75
CA VAL A 91 11.51 -2.68 11.29
C VAL A 91 10.79 -3.85 10.63
N PRO A 92 9.68 -3.64 9.89
CA PRO A 92 9.06 -4.71 9.13
C PRO A 92 10.03 -5.22 8.05
N LEU A 93 10.14 -6.54 7.87
CA LEU A 93 11.03 -7.10 6.82
C LEU A 93 10.59 -6.72 5.41
N THR A 94 9.34 -6.30 5.24
CA THR A 94 8.83 -5.71 3.99
C THR A 94 9.55 -4.42 3.59
N GLU A 95 10.21 -3.74 4.53
CA GLU A 95 10.98 -2.51 4.29
C GLU A 95 12.48 -2.75 4.23
N VAL A 96 12.94 -3.96 4.55
CA VAL A 96 14.36 -4.33 4.54
C VAL A 96 14.77 -4.83 3.17
N GLY A 97 15.81 -4.20 2.61
CA GLY A 97 16.47 -4.65 1.39
C GLY A 97 17.70 -5.50 1.74
N THR A 98 18.88 -4.91 1.56
CA THR A 98 20.15 -5.59 1.83
C THR A 98 20.48 -5.63 3.32
N LEU A 99 20.88 -6.80 3.80
CA LEU A 99 21.47 -7.01 5.12
C LEU A 99 22.97 -7.27 4.95
N LEU A 100 23.80 -6.47 5.61
CA LEU A 100 25.25 -6.63 5.59
C LEU A 100 25.75 -7.06 6.96
N VAL A 101 26.59 -8.09 7.01
CA VAL A 101 27.33 -8.52 8.19
C VAL A 101 28.83 -8.38 7.88
N ASN A 102 29.52 -7.52 8.63
CA ASN A 102 30.93 -7.18 8.41
C ASN A 102 31.22 -6.79 6.95
N GLY A 103 30.28 -6.06 6.33
CA GLY A 103 30.37 -5.61 4.94
C GLY A 103 29.98 -6.65 3.87
N ARG A 104 29.61 -7.89 4.25
CA ARG A 104 29.16 -8.94 3.33
C ARG A 104 27.65 -9.10 3.36
N GLU A 105 27.04 -9.26 2.20
CA GLU A 105 25.60 -9.48 2.11
C GLU A 105 25.20 -10.86 2.64
N VAL A 106 24.16 -10.88 3.47
CA VAL A 106 23.58 -12.08 4.06
C VAL A 106 22.06 -12.08 3.90
N THR A 107 21.43 -13.24 4.07
CA THR A 107 19.97 -13.33 4.11
C THR A 107 19.42 -13.06 5.50
N ALA A 108 18.11 -12.81 5.60
CA ALA A 108 17.41 -12.67 6.87
C ALA A 108 17.48 -13.94 7.76
N ALA A 109 17.92 -15.08 7.21
CA ALA A 109 18.09 -16.34 7.94
C ALA A 109 19.44 -16.46 8.67
N HIS A 110 20.40 -15.55 8.44
CA HIS A 110 21.69 -15.52 9.15
C HIS A 110 21.46 -15.43 10.66
N VAL A 111 22.18 -16.22 11.47
CA VAL A 111 22.14 -16.12 12.93
C VAL A 111 23.36 -15.31 13.37
N PRO A 112 23.18 -14.10 13.94
CA PRO A 112 24.31 -13.22 14.26
C PRO A 112 25.21 -13.78 15.37
N ALA A 113 26.53 -13.68 15.18
CA ALA A 113 27.54 -14.06 16.16
C ALA A 113 28.01 -12.85 16.99
N ALA A 114 28.60 -13.11 18.17
CA ALA A 114 29.11 -12.06 19.04
C ALA A 114 30.17 -11.19 18.32
N GLY A 115 30.05 -9.87 18.46
CA GLY A 115 30.96 -8.88 17.89
C GLY A 115 30.71 -8.54 16.42
N GLU A 116 29.74 -9.18 15.76
CA GLU A 116 29.41 -8.84 14.37
C GLU A 116 28.86 -7.41 14.22
N SER A 117 29.26 -6.75 13.14
CA SER A 117 28.72 -5.46 12.71
C SER A 117 27.68 -5.67 11.63
N VAL A 118 26.45 -5.26 11.90
CA VAL A 118 25.28 -5.40 11.04
C VAL A 118 24.85 -4.04 10.50
N THR A 119 24.65 -3.94 9.19
CA THR A 119 24.03 -2.78 8.54
C THR A 119 22.74 -3.22 7.85
N VAL A 120 21.64 -2.54 8.16
CA VAL A 120 20.32 -2.78 7.58
C VAL A 120 19.98 -1.66 6.61
N ARG A 121 19.83 -2.01 5.34
CA ARG A 121 19.47 -1.07 4.25
C ARG A 121 18.00 -1.21 3.86
N PRO A 122 17.34 -0.14 3.38
CA PRO A 122 15.97 -0.23 2.92
C PRO A 122 15.88 -1.01 1.61
N VAL A 123 14.66 -1.39 1.24
CA VAL A 123 14.38 -1.91 -0.10
C VAL A 123 14.81 -0.89 -1.17
N ALA A 124 15.51 -1.38 -2.19
CA ALA A 124 15.88 -0.55 -3.34
C ALA A 124 14.67 -0.28 -4.25
N HIS A 125 14.58 0.95 -4.77
CA HIS A 125 13.54 1.34 -5.72
C HIS A 125 14.10 1.40 -7.16
N PRO A 126 13.36 0.91 -8.18
CA PRO A 126 12.07 0.24 -8.08
C PRO A 126 12.19 -1.20 -7.56
N GLN A 127 11.38 -1.55 -6.57
CA GLN A 127 11.22 -2.88 -6.01
C GLN A 127 10.58 -3.82 -7.04
N ARG A 128 11.22 -4.95 -7.30
CA ARG A 128 10.66 -6.04 -8.10
C ARG A 128 9.91 -7.01 -7.20
N VAL A 129 8.64 -7.27 -7.50
CA VAL A 129 7.82 -8.28 -6.80
C VAL A 129 7.64 -9.49 -7.73
N PRO A 130 8.21 -10.66 -7.42
CA PRO A 130 8.15 -11.82 -8.31
C PRO A 130 6.74 -12.41 -8.47
N GLY A 131 6.36 -12.65 -9.73
CA GLY A 131 5.32 -13.61 -10.10
C GLY A 131 3.91 -13.05 -10.27
N ALA A 132 3.64 -12.61 -11.52
CA ALA A 132 2.41 -12.02 -12.05
C ALA A 132 2.42 -10.47 -12.02
N PRO A 133 1.55 -9.77 -12.81
CA PRO A 133 1.57 -8.31 -12.88
C PRO A 133 1.29 -7.70 -11.50
N LEU A 134 1.79 -6.49 -11.26
CA LEU A 134 1.64 -5.81 -9.97
C LEU A 134 0.17 -5.56 -9.66
N ARG A 135 -0.29 -6.18 -8.57
CA ARG A 135 -1.63 -6.02 -8.01
C ARG A 135 -1.48 -5.60 -6.56
N PHE A 136 -2.27 -4.61 -6.14
CA PHE A 136 -2.22 -4.08 -4.78
C PHE A 136 -3.49 -4.46 -4.00
N LEU A 137 -3.33 -4.58 -2.69
CA LEU A 137 -4.40 -4.63 -1.70
C LEU A 137 -4.14 -3.49 -0.71
N LEU A 138 -5.12 -2.63 -0.49
CA LEU A 138 -5.00 -1.49 0.41
C LEU A 138 -5.93 -1.67 1.61
N ASP A 139 -5.42 -1.31 2.79
CA ASP A 139 -6.24 -1.23 4.01
C ASP A 139 -7.28 -0.09 3.93
N VAL A 140 -8.18 -0.07 4.92
CA VAL A 140 -9.31 0.87 5.01
C VAL A 140 -8.88 2.35 5.10
N HIS A 141 -7.65 2.64 5.48
CA HIS A 141 -7.14 4.00 5.64
C HIS A 141 -6.58 4.59 4.34
N LEU A 142 -6.43 3.77 3.29
CA LEU A 142 -5.79 4.17 2.03
C LEU A 142 -6.78 4.32 0.86
N GLY A 143 -8.06 4.60 1.15
CA GLY A 143 -9.12 4.68 0.13
C GLY A 143 -8.86 5.72 -0.97
N THR A 144 -8.29 6.89 -0.65
CA THR A 144 -7.94 7.90 -1.67
C THR A 144 -6.82 7.42 -2.58
N LEU A 145 -5.79 6.77 -2.02
CA LEU A 145 -4.71 6.15 -2.78
C LEU A 145 -5.26 5.05 -3.69
N ALA A 146 -6.16 4.21 -3.20
CA ALA A 146 -6.80 3.15 -3.99
C ALA A 146 -7.51 3.71 -5.23
N ARG A 147 -8.28 4.79 -5.05
CA ARG A 147 -8.98 5.45 -6.16
C ARG A 147 -8.01 6.00 -7.19
N ARG A 148 -6.87 6.56 -6.76
CA ARG A 148 -5.83 7.11 -7.65
C ARG A 148 -5.07 6.02 -8.41
N LEU A 149 -4.71 4.92 -7.75
CA LEU A 149 -4.09 3.78 -8.44
C LEU A 149 -5.03 3.18 -9.49
N ARG A 150 -6.32 3.02 -9.18
CA ARG A 150 -7.34 2.57 -10.14
C ARG A 150 -7.52 3.53 -11.31
N LEU A 151 -7.40 4.84 -11.06
CA LEU A 151 -7.43 5.87 -12.10
C LEU A 151 -6.34 5.62 -13.15
N LEU A 152 -5.16 5.24 -12.68
CA LEU A 152 -3.99 4.87 -13.50
C LEU A 152 -4.09 3.46 -14.09
N GLY A 153 -5.21 2.74 -13.91
CA GLY A 153 -5.41 1.39 -14.42
C GLY A 153 -4.77 0.27 -13.60
N VAL A 154 -4.16 0.59 -12.48
CA VAL A 154 -3.48 -0.39 -11.63
C VAL A 154 -4.51 -1.23 -10.87
N ASP A 155 -4.37 -2.55 -10.93
CA ASP A 155 -5.25 -3.49 -10.22
C ASP A 155 -5.10 -3.31 -8.70
N THR A 156 -6.09 -2.67 -8.10
CA THR A 156 -6.03 -2.26 -6.69
C THR A 156 -7.31 -2.69 -5.98
N ALA A 157 -7.21 -3.77 -5.22
CA ALA A 157 -8.23 -4.13 -4.24
C ALA A 157 -8.16 -3.15 -3.06
N TYR A 158 -9.31 -2.78 -2.54
CA TYR A 158 -9.44 -1.93 -1.36
C TYR A 158 -10.63 -2.46 -0.59
N GLU A 159 -10.44 -2.64 0.70
CA GLU A 159 -11.49 -3.09 1.58
C GLU A 159 -12.06 -1.90 2.35
N SER A 160 -13.37 -1.67 2.20
CA SER A 160 -14.05 -0.57 2.88
C SER A 160 -14.53 -0.93 4.28
N LEU A 161 -14.62 -2.23 4.59
CA LEU A 161 -14.99 -2.74 5.90
C LEU A 161 -13.74 -3.22 6.64
N ASP A 162 -13.65 -2.96 7.94
CA ASP A 162 -12.54 -3.53 8.71
C ASP A 162 -12.76 -5.04 8.90
N ILE A 163 -12.12 -5.84 8.05
CA ILE A 163 -12.11 -7.30 8.12
C ILE A 163 -11.00 -7.83 9.06
N GLY A 164 -10.20 -6.94 9.64
CA GLY A 164 -9.07 -7.25 10.50
C GLY A 164 -7.79 -7.68 9.77
N ASP A 165 -6.67 -7.41 10.43
CA ASP A 165 -5.31 -7.72 9.95
C ASP A 165 -5.10 -9.17 9.46
N PRO A 166 -5.58 -10.22 10.18
CA PRO A 166 -5.37 -11.59 9.73
C PRO A 166 -6.05 -11.88 8.40
N ALA A 167 -7.26 -11.34 8.18
CA ALA A 167 -8.00 -11.56 6.95
C ALA A 167 -7.37 -10.78 5.77
N LEU A 168 -6.89 -9.56 6.01
CA LEU A 168 -6.14 -8.79 5.00
C LEU A 168 -4.85 -9.51 4.58
N ALA A 169 -4.10 -10.04 5.55
CA ALA A 169 -2.87 -10.78 5.27
C ALA A 169 -3.14 -12.07 4.47
N ALA A 170 -4.13 -12.86 4.90
CA ALA A 170 -4.53 -14.08 4.20
C ALA A 170 -5.00 -13.79 2.77
N ARG A 171 -5.75 -12.70 2.55
CA ARG A 171 -6.19 -12.27 1.23
C ARG A 171 -5.03 -11.81 0.34
N SER A 172 -4.07 -11.06 0.89
CA SER A 172 -2.83 -10.68 0.19
C SER A 172 -2.12 -11.92 -0.34
N ALA A 173 -2.01 -12.98 0.46
CA ALA A 173 -1.39 -14.23 0.02
C ALA A 173 -2.22 -15.02 -0.99
N ALA A 174 -3.50 -15.23 -0.71
CA ALA A 174 -4.38 -15.99 -1.59
C ALA A 174 -4.50 -15.37 -2.99
N GLU A 175 -4.56 -14.03 -3.07
CA GLU A 175 -4.69 -13.32 -4.34
C GLU A 175 -3.35 -12.85 -4.94
N ARG A 176 -2.23 -13.08 -4.24
CA ARG A 176 -0.89 -12.58 -4.59
C ARG A 176 -0.90 -11.09 -4.87
N ARG A 177 -1.32 -10.31 -3.87
CA ARG A 177 -1.37 -8.85 -3.90
C ARG A 177 -0.37 -8.25 -2.94
N VAL A 178 0.34 -7.22 -3.38
CA VAL A 178 1.19 -6.41 -2.49
C VAL A 178 0.28 -5.63 -1.55
N LEU A 179 0.37 -5.90 -0.26
CA LEU A 179 -0.39 -5.18 0.76
C LEU A 179 0.27 -3.84 1.06
N LEU A 180 -0.44 -2.75 0.78
CA LEU A 180 -0.03 -1.41 1.16
C LEU A 180 -0.73 -1.04 2.47
N SER A 181 0.05 -0.64 3.47
CA SER A 181 -0.50 -0.24 4.77
C SER A 181 0.39 0.78 5.47
N ARG A 182 -0.20 1.50 6.42
CA ARG A 182 0.52 2.31 7.41
C ARG A 182 0.65 1.60 8.77
N ASP A 183 0.15 0.38 8.89
CA ASP A 183 0.24 -0.42 10.10
C ASP A 183 1.45 -1.35 10.05
N ARG A 184 2.37 -1.14 11.00
CA ARG A 184 3.59 -1.94 11.17
C ARG A 184 3.30 -3.34 11.71
N GLY A 185 2.25 -3.49 12.52
CA GLY A 185 1.78 -4.78 13.03
C GLY A 185 1.31 -5.67 11.88
N LEU A 186 0.47 -5.11 11.01
CA LEU A 186 -0.01 -5.80 9.81
C LEU A 186 1.16 -6.24 8.92
N LEU A 187 2.12 -5.35 8.64
CA LEU A 187 3.28 -5.64 7.76
C LEU A 187 4.34 -6.59 8.35
N ARG A 188 4.22 -6.98 9.62
CA ARG A 188 5.08 -7.99 10.28
C ARG A 188 4.42 -9.38 10.33
N ARG A 189 3.24 -9.56 9.72
CA ARG A 189 2.57 -10.85 9.67
C ARG A 189 3.24 -11.79 8.68
N ARG A 190 3.47 -13.04 9.10
CA ARG A 190 4.18 -14.07 8.33
C ARG A 190 3.36 -14.59 7.14
N GLU A 191 2.05 -14.47 7.21
CA GLU A 191 1.13 -14.91 6.17
C GLU A 191 1.09 -13.97 4.97
N LEU A 192 1.74 -12.80 5.04
CA LEU A 192 1.83 -11.87 3.93
C LEU A 192 2.63 -12.44 2.77
N TRP A 193 2.12 -12.27 1.56
CA TRP A 193 2.88 -12.60 0.35
C TRP A 193 3.91 -11.52 -0.01
N ALA A 194 3.47 -10.26 0.00
CA ALA A 194 4.32 -9.09 -0.16
C ALA A 194 3.63 -7.90 0.49
N GLY A 195 4.40 -6.93 0.97
CA GLY A 195 3.85 -5.72 1.56
C GLY A 195 4.78 -4.54 1.44
N ALA A 196 4.22 -3.36 1.68
CA ALA A 196 4.95 -2.10 1.72
C ALA A 196 4.30 -1.09 2.67
N PHE A 197 5.15 -0.41 3.42
CA PHE A 197 4.76 0.71 4.25
C PHE A 197 4.55 1.96 3.39
N VAL A 198 3.44 2.66 3.64
CA VAL A 198 3.14 3.97 3.03
C VAL A 198 3.59 5.06 4.01
N TYR A 199 4.60 5.84 3.65
CA TYR A 199 5.27 6.76 4.57
C TYR A 199 4.44 8.03 4.77
N SER A 200 3.99 8.66 3.68
CA SER A 200 3.25 9.91 3.73
C SER A 200 1.80 9.74 4.18
N THR A 201 1.31 10.73 4.93
CA THR A 201 -0.11 10.89 5.29
C THR A 201 -0.89 11.66 4.21
N ARG A 202 -0.19 12.25 3.24
CA ARG A 202 -0.76 13.13 2.23
C ARG A 202 -1.05 12.32 0.96
N PRO A 203 -2.32 12.26 0.48
CA PRO A 203 -2.67 11.39 -0.63
C PRO A 203 -1.88 11.60 -1.92
N GLU A 204 -1.40 12.83 -2.18
CA GLU A 204 -0.59 13.16 -3.36
C GLU A 204 0.78 12.46 -3.28
N GLU A 205 1.44 12.60 -2.14
CA GLU A 205 2.73 11.99 -1.86
C GLU A 205 2.63 10.47 -1.77
N GLN A 206 1.53 9.92 -1.21
CA GLN A 206 1.29 8.48 -1.18
C GLN A 206 1.27 7.83 -2.56
N LEU A 207 0.67 8.51 -3.55
CA LEU A 207 0.66 7.99 -4.92
C LEU A 207 2.09 7.99 -5.49
N GLU A 208 2.83 9.06 -5.27
CA GLU A 208 4.22 9.19 -5.73
C GLU A 208 5.12 8.11 -5.12
N GLU A 209 5.00 7.87 -3.81
CA GLU A 209 5.74 6.82 -3.11
C GLU A 209 5.52 5.44 -3.74
N VAL A 210 4.27 5.10 -4.06
CA VAL A 210 3.95 3.79 -4.67
C VAL A 210 4.46 3.70 -6.11
N LEU A 211 4.36 4.79 -6.88
CA LEU A 211 4.88 4.82 -8.25
C LEU A 211 6.40 4.73 -8.30
N ASP A 212 7.10 5.44 -7.40
CA ASP A 212 8.56 5.40 -7.31
C ASP A 212 9.05 4.02 -6.81
N ARG A 213 8.33 3.45 -5.84
CA ARG A 213 8.67 2.13 -5.27
C ARG A 213 8.44 0.99 -6.24
N PHE A 214 7.31 0.94 -6.93
CA PHE A 214 6.94 -0.25 -7.71
C PHE A 214 7.00 -0.06 -9.22
N ALA A 215 6.97 1.18 -9.70
CA ALA A 215 6.89 1.53 -11.12
C ALA A 215 5.84 0.68 -11.88
N PRO A 216 4.58 0.59 -11.41
CA PRO A 216 3.55 -0.18 -12.09
C PRO A 216 3.27 0.44 -13.46
N GLU A 217 3.03 -0.41 -14.47
CA GLU A 217 2.73 0.06 -15.81
C GLU A 217 1.34 0.73 -15.86
N PRO A 218 1.26 2.04 -16.16
CA PRO A 218 0.01 2.76 -16.13
C PRO A 218 -0.83 2.44 -17.37
N HIS A 219 -2.10 2.11 -17.14
CA HIS A 219 -3.12 1.95 -18.17
C HIS A 219 -4.34 2.82 -17.81
N PRO A 220 -4.21 4.16 -17.84
CA PRO A 220 -5.23 5.04 -17.29
C PRO A 220 -6.62 4.78 -17.88
N TRP A 221 -7.64 5.01 -17.07
CA TRP A 221 -9.04 4.94 -17.53
C TRP A 221 -9.50 3.55 -17.99
N THR A 222 -8.80 2.49 -17.55
CA THR A 222 -9.20 1.09 -17.82
C THR A 222 -9.95 0.44 -16.66
N ARG A 223 -9.89 1.01 -15.45
CA ARG A 223 -10.50 0.47 -14.23
C ARG A 223 -11.47 1.45 -13.56
N CYS A 224 -12.48 0.87 -12.94
CA CYS A 224 -13.46 1.54 -12.12
C CYS A 224 -12.79 2.05 -10.84
N THR A 225 -12.75 3.36 -10.65
CA THR A 225 -12.24 3.99 -9.42
C THR A 225 -13.02 3.55 -8.17
N ALA A 226 -14.25 3.07 -8.33
CA ALA A 226 -15.11 2.63 -7.23
C ALA A 226 -14.85 1.18 -6.80
N CYS A 227 -14.88 0.24 -7.75
CA CYS A 227 -14.84 -1.21 -7.46
C CYS A 227 -13.66 -1.96 -8.07
N ASN A 228 -12.73 -1.29 -8.77
CA ASN A 228 -11.59 -1.88 -9.49
C ASN A 228 -11.92 -2.66 -10.77
N GLY A 229 -13.19 -2.90 -11.07
CA GLY A 229 -13.62 -3.62 -12.27
C GLY A 229 -13.32 -2.92 -13.59
N LEU A 230 -13.21 -3.68 -14.69
CA LEU A 230 -12.83 -3.14 -15.99
C LEU A 230 -13.90 -2.21 -16.58
N LEU A 231 -13.44 -1.14 -17.21
CA LEU A 231 -14.28 -0.19 -17.95
C LEU A 231 -14.46 -0.65 -19.39
N ARG A 232 -15.67 -0.48 -19.91
CA ARG A 232 -15.95 -0.53 -21.35
C ARG A 232 -16.30 0.87 -21.84
N ALA A 233 -16.01 1.14 -23.10
CA ALA A 233 -16.62 2.26 -23.79
C ALA A 233 -18.15 2.06 -23.81
N ALA A 234 -18.90 3.12 -23.56
CA ALA A 234 -20.34 3.14 -23.61
C ALA A 234 -20.79 4.25 -24.55
N ALA A 235 -21.84 3.98 -25.33
CA ALA A 235 -22.48 5.01 -26.14
C ALA A 235 -23.25 5.98 -25.22
N LYS A 236 -23.45 7.22 -25.70
CA LYS A 236 -24.16 8.25 -24.95
C LYS A 236 -25.58 7.82 -24.62
N GLU A 237 -26.21 7.10 -25.53
CA GLU A 237 -27.58 6.60 -25.46
C GLU A 237 -27.74 5.58 -24.32
N GLU A 238 -26.74 4.72 -24.10
CA GLU A 238 -26.74 3.71 -23.03
C GLU A 238 -26.65 4.33 -21.63
N VAL A 239 -26.05 5.52 -21.53
CA VAL A 239 -25.79 6.21 -20.26
C VAL A 239 -26.79 7.35 -20.01
N ALA A 240 -27.36 7.93 -21.07
CA ALA A 240 -28.25 9.09 -21.02
C ALA A 240 -29.49 8.88 -20.14
N ALA A 241 -30.00 7.64 -20.05
CA ALA A 241 -31.11 7.28 -19.17
C ALA A 241 -30.80 7.46 -17.68
N ARG A 242 -29.51 7.42 -17.29
CA ARG A 242 -29.03 7.60 -15.91
C ARG A 242 -28.45 8.99 -15.63
N LEU A 243 -28.32 9.83 -16.66
CA LEU A 243 -27.86 11.21 -16.53
C LEU A 243 -29.06 12.11 -16.26
N GLU A 244 -28.96 12.95 -15.21
CA GLU A 244 -29.89 14.05 -14.99
C GLU A 244 -29.92 14.96 -16.23
N SER A 245 -31.11 15.51 -16.52
CA SER A 245 -31.46 16.15 -17.80
C SER A 245 -30.48 17.24 -18.27
N GLY A 246 -29.78 17.91 -17.35
CA GLY A 246 -28.78 18.95 -17.65
C GLY A 246 -27.42 18.45 -18.19
N THR A 247 -27.06 17.18 -17.95
CA THR A 247 -25.73 16.62 -18.32
C THR A 247 -25.70 16.07 -19.75
N ARG A 248 -26.87 15.86 -20.36
CA ARG A 248 -27.01 15.18 -21.66
C ARG A 248 -26.45 15.96 -22.86
N ARG A 249 -26.29 17.28 -22.75
CA ARG A 249 -26.02 18.14 -23.93
C ARG A 249 -24.53 18.31 -24.27
N THR A 250 -23.58 17.95 -23.41
CA THR A 250 -22.19 18.48 -23.53
C THR A 250 -21.08 17.43 -23.64
N TYR A 251 -21.37 16.12 -23.57
CA TYR A 251 -20.29 15.11 -23.47
C TYR A 251 -20.42 13.99 -24.51
N ASP A 252 -19.27 13.60 -25.07
CA ASP A 252 -19.12 12.65 -26.18
C ASP A 252 -18.36 11.36 -25.82
N ALA A 253 -17.81 11.25 -24.62
CA ALA A 253 -17.05 10.07 -24.19
C ALA A 253 -17.55 9.52 -22.85
N PHE A 254 -18.15 8.33 -22.91
CA PHE A 254 -18.68 7.63 -21.74
C PHE A 254 -17.97 6.29 -21.53
N ALA A 255 -17.68 5.99 -20.26
CA ALA A 255 -17.29 4.66 -19.81
C ALA A 255 -18.41 4.06 -18.96
N GLN A 256 -18.47 2.74 -18.90
CA GLN A 256 -19.23 2.03 -17.90
C GLN A 256 -18.43 0.89 -17.30
N CYS A 257 -18.49 0.74 -15.98
CA CYS A 257 -17.92 -0.43 -15.31
C CYS A 257 -18.76 -1.67 -15.63
N ARG A 258 -18.10 -2.77 -16.00
CA ARG A 258 -18.75 -4.06 -16.28
C ARG A 258 -19.31 -4.76 -15.03
N GLU A 259 -18.81 -4.40 -13.84
CA GLU A 259 -19.19 -5.05 -12.58
C GLU A 259 -20.28 -4.27 -11.85
N CYS A 260 -20.00 -3.02 -11.45
CA CYS A 260 -20.95 -2.22 -10.67
C CYS A 260 -21.88 -1.35 -11.54
N GLY A 261 -21.72 -1.37 -12.87
CA GLY A 261 -22.53 -0.60 -13.80
C GLY A 261 -22.36 0.93 -13.71
N ARG A 262 -21.41 1.42 -12.90
CA ARG A 262 -21.14 2.84 -12.72
C ARG A 262 -20.72 3.46 -14.04
N ALA A 263 -21.41 4.53 -14.42
CA ALA A 263 -21.10 5.31 -15.61
C ALA A 263 -20.17 6.47 -15.29
N TYR A 264 -19.43 6.89 -16.29
CA TYR A 264 -18.21 7.64 -16.18
C TYR A 264 -18.16 8.57 -17.41
N TRP A 265 -17.98 9.89 -17.25
CA TRP A 265 -17.95 10.87 -18.36
C TRP A 265 -16.93 11.99 -18.08
N LYS A 266 -16.68 12.86 -19.07
CA LYS A 266 -15.91 14.12 -18.88
C LYS A 266 -16.84 15.21 -18.34
N GLY A 267 -16.32 16.21 -17.64
CA GLY A 267 -17.12 17.19 -16.90
C GLY A 267 -16.30 17.85 -15.80
N ALA A 268 -16.92 18.55 -14.86
CA ALA A 268 -16.24 19.58 -14.04
C ALA A 268 -15.02 19.10 -13.22
N HIS A 269 -14.93 17.81 -12.88
CA HIS A 269 -13.78 17.25 -12.15
C HIS A 269 -12.72 16.60 -13.05
N HIS A 270 -12.91 16.63 -14.38
CA HIS A 270 -12.06 15.95 -15.35
C HIS A 270 -10.63 16.51 -15.32
N ASP A 271 -10.49 17.83 -15.41
CA ASP A 271 -9.17 18.48 -15.51
C ASP A 271 -8.28 18.15 -14.31
N ARG A 272 -8.88 18.01 -13.11
CA ARG A 272 -8.15 17.62 -11.90
C ARG A 272 -7.67 16.16 -11.96
N LEU A 273 -8.50 15.25 -12.49
CA LEU A 273 -8.11 13.85 -12.63
C LEU A 273 -7.09 13.67 -13.76
N GLU A 274 -7.24 14.42 -14.86
CA GLU A 274 -6.28 14.46 -15.96
C GLU A 274 -4.90 14.92 -15.46
N ALA A 275 -4.85 15.97 -14.64
CA ALA A 275 -3.60 16.44 -14.05
C ALA A 275 -2.90 15.37 -13.18
N ILE A 276 -3.67 14.52 -12.47
CA ILE A 276 -3.11 13.39 -11.71
C ILE A 276 -2.52 12.35 -12.66
N VAL A 277 -3.23 12.01 -13.73
CA VAL A 277 -2.78 11.04 -14.74
C VAL A 277 -1.52 11.54 -15.45
N GLU A 278 -1.54 12.75 -15.99
CA GLU A 278 -0.38 13.35 -16.69
C GLU A 278 0.86 13.37 -15.80
N ARG A 279 0.73 13.81 -14.54
CA ARG A 279 1.83 13.82 -13.58
C ARG A 279 2.38 12.42 -13.31
N ALA A 280 1.53 11.40 -13.22
CA ALA A 280 1.95 10.01 -13.04
C ALA A 280 2.64 9.44 -14.30
N LEU A 281 2.12 9.75 -15.49
CA LEU A 281 2.68 9.31 -16.77
C LEU A 281 4.06 9.93 -17.03
N THR A 282 4.27 11.20 -16.69
CA THR A 282 5.59 11.85 -16.82
C THR A 282 6.67 11.17 -15.97
N ARG A 283 6.30 10.57 -14.83
CA ARG A 283 7.22 9.87 -13.92
C ARG A 283 7.49 8.41 -14.29
N THR A 284 6.46 7.74 -14.79
CA THR A 284 6.55 6.31 -15.14
C THR A 284 7.17 6.09 -16.51
N ARG A 285 7.33 7.15 -17.33
CA ARG A 285 8.20 7.10 -18.51
C ARG A 285 9.61 6.73 -18.06
N PRO A 286 10.21 5.64 -18.59
CA PRO A 286 11.61 5.38 -18.35
C PRO A 286 12.37 6.63 -18.81
N ALA A 287 13.17 7.22 -17.91
CA ALA A 287 14.19 8.16 -18.34
C ALA A 287 14.96 7.48 -19.47
N ASP A 288 15.02 8.12 -20.63
CA ASP A 288 15.89 7.73 -21.72
C ASP A 288 17.31 7.78 -21.17
N ARG A 289 17.77 6.66 -20.59
CA ARG A 289 19.13 6.47 -20.10
C ARG A 289 19.99 6.13 -21.31
N THR A 290 20.11 7.12 -22.20
CA THR A 290 21.10 7.16 -23.26
C THR A 290 22.06 8.28 -22.89
N GLY A 291 23.28 7.92 -22.48
CA GLY A 291 24.36 8.84 -22.14
C GLY A 291 25.20 8.33 -20.97
#